data_AF-A0AAW7VL05-F1
#
_entry.id   AF-A0AAW7VL05-F1
#
_cell.length_a   1.000
_cell.length_b   1.000
_cell.length_c   1.000
_cell.angle_alpha   90.00
_cell.angle_beta   90.00
_cell.angle_gamma   90.00
#
_symmetry.space_group_name_H-M   'P 1'
#
loop_
_entity.id
_entity.type
_entity.pdbx_description
1 polymer ?
#
loop_
_entity_poly.entity_id
_entity_poly.type
_entity_poly.pdbx_seq_one_letter_code
_entity_poly.pdbx_strand_id
1 'polypeptide(L)'
;GDDDYLKWLDQCLAQFWRVLKPAGSLYLFCGHRLASDTEIMMRERFNVLNHIIWAKPSGRWNGCNKESLRAYFPATERILFAEHYQGPYR
;
A
#
# COMPACT_ATOMS: atom_id res chain seq x y z
N GLY A 1 15.11 -0.58 -10.66
CA GLY A 1 15.05 -0.84 -9.21
C GLY A 1 13.62 -0.69 -8.74
N ASP A 2 13.23 0.53 -8.41
CA ASP A 2 11.88 0.82 -7.92
C ASP A 2 10.83 0.71 -9.03
N ASP A 3 11.12 1.22 -10.22
CA ASP A 3 10.22 1.10 -11.38
C ASP A 3 9.97 -0.36 -11.81
N ASP A 4 11.00 -1.21 -11.70
CA ASP A 4 10.87 -2.64 -12.02
C ASP A 4 9.99 -3.35 -10.99
N TYR A 5 10.12 -2.98 -9.72
CA TYR A 5 9.24 -3.47 -8.66
C TYR A 5 7.78 -3.04 -8.88
N LEU A 6 7.55 -1.77 -9.24
CA LEU A 6 6.20 -1.26 -9.51
C LEU A 6 5.58 -1.95 -10.74
N LYS A 7 6.34 -2.17 -11.81
CA LYS A 7 5.89 -2.93 -12.99
C LYS A 7 5.52 -4.37 -12.65
N TRP A 8 6.35 -5.03 -11.84
CA TRP A 8 6.05 -6.38 -11.36
C TRP A 8 4.77 -6.41 -10.51
N LEU A 9 4.61 -5.44 -9.62
CA LEU A 9 3.43 -5.33 -8.77
C LEU A 9 2.15 -5.07 -9.59
N ASP A 10 2.21 -4.23 -10.62
CA ASP A 10 1.09 -4.00 -11.53
C ASP A 10 0.64 -5.28 -12.24
N GLN A 11 1.59 -6.13 -12.65
CA GLN A 11 1.27 -7.44 -13.25
C GLN A 11 0.51 -8.34 -12.26
N CYS A 12 0.89 -8.33 -10.97
CA CYS A 12 0.15 -9.05 -9.92
C CYS A 12 -1.26 -8.45 -9.72
N LEU A 13 -1.37 -7.13 -9.65
CA LEU A 13 -2.64 -6.42 -9.48
C LEU A 13 -3.61 -6.69 -10.65
N ALA A 14 -3.10 -6.80 -11.88
CA ALA A 14 -3.89 -7.19 -13.04
C ALA A 14 -4.50 -8.60 -12.90
N GLN A 15 -3.76 -9.54 -12.30
CA GLN A 15 -4.30 -10.87 -12.00
C GLN A 15 -5.33 -10.85 -10.87
N PHE A 16 -5.10 -10.02 -9.84
CA PHE A 16 -6.07 -9.86 -8.77
C PHE A 16 -7.37 -9.24 -9.28
N TRP A 17 -7.29 -8.23 -10.15
CA TRP A 17 -8.44 -7.67 -10.85
C TRP A 17 -9.24 -8.77 -11.58
N ARG A 18 -8.56 -9.63 -12.35
CA ARG A 18 -9.23 -10.71 -13.08
C ARG A 18 -9.97 -11.72 -12.18
N VAL A 19 -9.45 -11.99 -10.98
CA VAL A 19 -9.96 -13.06 -10.09
C VAL A 19 -10.95 -12.55 -9.04
N LEU A 20 -10.84 -11.29 -8.64
CA LEU A 20 -11.62 -10.73 -7.55
C LEU A 20 -13.10 -10.61 -7.95
N LYS A 21 -14.01 -10.95 -7.02
CA LYS A 21 -15.46 -10.79 -7.25
C LYS A 21 -15.84 -9.30 -7.32
N PRO A 22 -16.97 -8.91 -7.93
CA PRO A 22 -17.38 -7.51 -7.99
C PRO A 22 -17.47 -6.80 -6.63
N ALA A 23 -17.94 -7.50 -5.59
CA ALA A 23 -17.97 -7.02 -4.20
C ALA A 23 -16.72 -7.42 -3.39
N GLY A 24 -15.65 -7.84 -4.06
CA GLY A 24 -14.40 -8.23 -3.43
C GLY A 24 -13.53 -7.02 -3.13
N SER A 25 -12.74 -7.14 -2.08
CA SER A 25 -11.78 -6.13 -1.66
C SER A 25 -10.39 -6.73 -1.42
N LEU A 26 -9.38 -5.87 -1.44
CA LEU A 26 -7.97 -6.18 -1.35
C LEU A 26 -7.32 -5.30 -0.28
N TYR A 27 -6.46 -5.91 0.53
CA TYR A 27 -5.51 -5.21 1.39
C TYR A 27 -4.11 -5.46 0.86
N LEU A 28 -3.40 -4.39 0.50
CA LEU A 28 -2.02 -4.45 0.02
C LEU A 28 -1.08 -3.79 1.04
N PHE A 29 -0.18 -4.59 1.62
CA PHE A 29 0.86 -4.09 2.50
C PHE A 29 2.00 -3.49 1.67
N CYS A 30 2.41 -2.27 1.99
CA CYS A 30 3.51 -1.58 1.34
C CYS A 30 4.38 -0.79 2.33
N GLY A 31 5.65 -0.62 1.98
CA GLY A 31 6.57 0.21 2.75
C GLY A 31 6.29 1.70 2.53
N HIS A 32 6.62 2.52 3.53
CA HIS A 32 6.43 3.97 3.49
C HIS A 32 7.03 4.67 2.25
N ARG A 33 8.17 4.18 1.73
CA ARG A 33 8.88 4.81 0.62
C ARG A 33 8.13 4.78 -0.72
N LEU A 34 7.45 3.68 -1.01
CA LEU A 34 6.73 3.47 -2.30
C LEU A 34 5.21 3.50 -2.13
N ALA A 35 4.71 3.89 -0.95
CA ALA A 35 3.28 3.83 -0.64
C ALA A 35 2.47 4.73 -1.60
N SER A 36 2.94 5.94 -1.88
CA SER A 36 2.27 6.89 -2.78
C SER A 36 2.25 6.40 -4.22
N ASP A 37 3.37 5.93 -4.75
CA ASP A 37 3.44 5.42 -6.13
C ASP A 37 2.57 4.17 -6.31
N THR A 38 2.57 3.30 -5.30
CA THR A 38 1.70 2.10 -5.28
C THR A 38 0.23 2.49 -5.23
N GLU A 39 -0.14 3.52 -4.45
CA GLU A 39 -1.52 4.00 -4.38
C GLU A 39 -1.99 4.57 -5.73
N ILE A 40 -1.15 5.38 -6.39
CA ILE A 40 -1.45 5.95 -7.70
C ILE A 40 -1.67 4.83 -8.73
N MET A 41 -0.76 3.85 -8.79
CA MET A 41 -0.89 2.68 -9.65
C MET A 41 -2.17 1.88 -9.35
N MET A 42 -2.48 1.64 -8.07
CA MET A 42 -3.69 0.90 -7.69
C MET A 42 -4.96 1.61 -8.14
N ARG A 43 -5.00 2.95 -8.14
CA ARG A 43 -6.16 3.75 -8.57
C ARG A 43 -6.47 3.62 -10.06
N GLU A 44 -5.52 3.14 -10.89
CA GLU A 44 -5.78 2.88 -12.31
C GLU A 44 -6.71 1.69 -12.53
N ARG A 45 -6.75 0.76 -11.58
CA ARG A 45 -7.57 -0.45 -11.65
C ARG A 45 -8.67 -0.41 -10.59
N PHE A 46 -8.30 -0.29 -9.32
CA PHE A 46 -9.18 -0.42 -8.16
C PHE A 46 -9.65 0.92 -7.61
N ASN A 47 -10.79 0.91 -6.91
CA ASN A 47 -11.21 2.05 -6.12
C ASN A 47 -10.57 1.98 -4.73
N VAL A 48 -9.54 2.80 -4.51
CA VAL A 48 -8.84 2.87 -3.20
C VAL A 48 -9.72 3.62 -2.20
N LEU A 49 -10.14 2.92 -1.15
CA LEU A 49 -11.03 3.44 -0.12
C LEU A 49 -10.27 4.03 1.06
N ASN A 50 -9.23 3.34 1.53
CA ASN A 50 -8.47 3.75 2.70
C ASN A 50 -6.97 3.52 2.54
N HIS A 51 -6.19 4.48 3.02
CA HIS A 51 -4.75 4.35 3.24
C HIS A 51 -4.50 4.23 4.74
N ILE A 52 -4.35 3.01 5.23
CA ILE A 52 -4.17 2.72 6.66
C ILE A 52 -2.70 2.86 7.01
N ILE A 53 -2.43 3.59 8.10
CA ILE A 53 -1.09 3.73 8.68
C ILE A 53 -1.03 2.89 9.93
N TRP A 54 -0.25 1.81 9.89
CA TRP A 54 -0.04 0.97 11.04
C TRP A 54 1.22 1.39 11.78
N ALA A 55 1.04 2.04 12.92
CA ALA A 55 2.12 2.31 13.87
C ALA A 55 2.36 1.05 14.71
N LYS A 56 3.50 0.40 14.51
CA LYS A 56 3.83 -0.80 15.26
C LYS A 56 4.11 -0.44 16.73
N PRO A 57 3.60 -1.20 17.71
CA PRO A 57 3.72 -0.86 19.12
C PRO A 57 5.14 -1.08 19.68
N SER A 58 5.89 -2.04 19.12
CA SER A 58 7.25 -2.37 19.55
C SER A 58 8.10 -2.91 18.41
N GLY A 59 9.41 -2.63 18.46
CA GLY A 59 10.38 -3.15 17.49
C GLY A 59 11.72 -2.45 17.54
N ARG A 60 12.56 -2.68 16.52
CA ARG A 60 13.98 -2.26 16.50
C ARG A 60 14.21 -0.76 16.70
N TRP A 61 13.23 0.09 16.42
CA TRP A 61 13.33 1.54 16.64
C TRP A 61 13.45 1.95 18.11
N ASN A 62 13.08 1.08 19.05
CA ASN A 62 13.24 1.34 20.48
C ASN A 62 14.71 1.50 20.88
N GLY A 63 15.65 0.95 20.09
CA GLY A 63 17.09 1.10 20.31
C GLY A 63 17.72 2.27 19.54
N CYS A 64 16.94 3.09 18.81
CA CYS A 64 17.50 4.19 18.04
C CYS A 64 17.74 5.42 18.92
N ASN A 65 18.85 6.14 18.68
CA ASN A 65 19.08 7.46 19.26
C ASN A 65 18.29 8.50 18.45
N LYS A 66 17.22 9.04 19.04
CA LYS A 66 16.27 9.91 18.34
C LYS A 66 16.92 11.22 17.87
N GLU A 67 17.85 11.74 18.64
CA GLU A 67 18.53 13.02 18.40
C GLU A 67 19.50 12.93 17.22
N SER A 68 20.03 11.73 16.93
CA SER A 68 20.94 11.47 15.82
C SER A 68 20.24 11.27 14.47
N LEU A 69 18.92 11.13 14.47
CA LEU A 69 18.16 10.86 13.25
C LEU A 69 17.99 12.12 12.40
N ARG A 70 18.18 11.97 11.08
CA ARG A 70 17.85 13.01 10.09
C ARG A 70 16.41 12.93 9.56
N ALA A 71 15.69 11.89 9.95
CA ALA A 71 14.29 11.66 9.61
C ALA A 71 13.66 10.72 10.64
N TYR A 72 12.34 10.76 10.80
CA TYR A 72 11.65 9.81 11.67
C TYR A 72 12.00 8.37 11.33
N PHE A 73 12.23 7.55 12.35
CA PHE A 73 12.47 6.13 12.15
C PHE A 73 11.22 5.50 11.49
N PRO A 74 11.36 4.67 10.44
CA PRO A 74 10.24 4.07 9.73
C PRO A 74 9.62 2.90 10.53
N ALA A 75 9.04 3.22 11.69
CA ALA A 75 8.31 2.29 12.56
C ALA A 75 6.86 2.05 12.10
N THR A 76 6.50 2.59 10.93
CA THR A 76 5.14 2.49 10.36
C THR A 76 5.13 1.62 9.11
N GLU A 77 4.04 0.88 8.94
CA GLU A 77 3.70 0.18 7.70
C GLU A 77 2.47 0.84 7.07
N ARG A 78 2.34 0.74 5.74
CA ARG A 78 1.19 1.24 5.00
C ARG A 78 0.40 0.08 4.45
N ILE A 79 -0.92 0.18 4.55
CA ILE A 79 -1.85 -0.83 4.03
C ILE A 79 -2.87 -0.09 3.18
N LEU A 80 -2.87 -0.38 1.89
CA LEU A 80 -3.83 0.17 0.94
C LEU A 80 -5.03 -0.76 0.87
N PHE A 81 -6.20 -0.23 1.17
CA PHE A 81 -7.46 -0.94 1.09
C PHE A 81 -8.25 -0.46 -0.12
N ALA A 82 -8.57 -1.39 -1.03
CA ALA A 82 -9.25 -1.09 -2.27
C ALA A 82 -10.32 -2.12 -2.61
N GLU A 83 -11.36 -1.68 -3.30
CA GLU A 83 -12.42 -2.55 -3.81
C GLU A 83 -12.30 -2.76 -5.32
N HIS A 84 -12.88 -3.86 -5.79
CA HIS A 84 -12.81 -4.26 -7.18
C HIS A 84 -13.60 -3.32 -8.09
N TYR A 85 -14.93 -3.34 -7.99
CA TYR A 85 -15.78 -2.57 -8.88
C TYR A 85 -16.19 -1.27 -8.22
N GLN A 86 -16.04 -0.14 -8.93
CA GLN A 86 -16.93 1.00 -8.69
C GLN A 86 -18.34 0.49 -9.00
N GLY A 87 -19.11 0.16 -7.97
CA GLY A 87 -20.49 -0.30 -8.15
C GLY A 87 -21.26 0.65 -9.09
N PRO A 88 -22.35 0.19 -9.73
CA PRO A 88 -23.10 0.97 -10.73
C PRO A 88 -23.73 2.28 -10.20
N TYR A 89 -23.46 2.65 -8.96
CA TYR A 89 -23.96 3.86 -8.32
C TYR A 89 -22.95 5.00 -8.48
N ARG A 90 -23.07 5.69 -9.61
CA ARG A 90 -22.87 7.15 -9.66
C ARG A 90 -24.24 7.81 -9.70
#